data_AF-A0A7C7YG27-F1
#
_entry.id   AF-A0A7C7YG27-F1
#
_cell.length_a   1.000
_cell.length_b   1.000
_cell.length_c   1.000
_cell.angle_alpha   90.00
_cell.angle_beta   90.00
_cell.angle_gamma   90.00
#
_symmetry.space_group_name_H-M   'P 1'
#
loop_
_entity.id
_entity.type
_entity.pdbx_description
1 polymer ?
#
loop_
_entity_poly.entity_id
_entity_poly.type
_entity_poly.pdbx_seq_one_letter_code
_entity_poly.pdbx_strand_id
1 'polypeptide(L)'
;MPLFYDGKLIAWASCVSHVADAGSVTPGSIGFLNPDCYSDGLPISMERVGDARGRLAGCLTMRQRLEEVIGKYGLDFILDAGKEYIEDSRRYAVGRVKTQTVPGRIRKSQFKDLAMKGKRVLLAKQDIDCAFNLPMELTINADASVDLSL
;
A
#
# COMPACT_ATOMS: atom_id res chain seq x y z
N MET A 1 -12.25 9.24 -2.23
CA MET A 1 -13.52 10.00 -2.30
C MET A 1 -14.24 9.87 -0.96
N PRO A 2 -14.56 10.99 -0.29
CA PRO A 2 -15.30 10.95 0.97
C PRO A 2 -16.77 10.54 0.73
N LEU A 3 -17.33 9.74 1.62
CA LEU A 3 -18.71 9.27 1.58
C LEU A 3 -19.47 9.88 2.76
N PHE A 4 -20.51 10.65 2.45
CA PHE A 4 -21.34 11.34 3.43
C PHE A 4 -22.72 10.72 3.53
N TYR A 5 -23.26 10.64 4.75
CA TYR A 5 -24.64 10.28 5.04
C TYR A 5 -25.18 11.24 6.10
N ASP A 6 -26.34 11.85 5.86
CA ASP A 6 -26.93 12.91 6.72
C ASP A 6 -25.95 14.02 7.12
N GLY A 7 -25.15 14.48 6.14
CA GLY A 7 -24.16 15.56 6.35
C GLY A 7 -22.91 15.14 7.15
N LYS A 8 -22.81 13.88 7.58
CA LYS A 8 -21.65 13.36 8.32
C LYS A 8 -20.79 12.48 7.43
N LEU A 9 -19.47 12.62 7.56
CA LEU A 9 -18.51 11.73 6.91
C LEU A 9 -18.54 10.37 7.61
N ILE A 10 -18.81 9.31 6.85
CA ILE A 10 -18.93 7.95 7.39
C ILE A 10 -17.85 6.99 6.87
N ALA A 11 -17.31 7.24 5.68
CA ALA A 11 -16.33 6.35 5.05
C ALA A 11 -15.54 7.05 3.92
N TRP A 12 -14.53 6.35 3.40
CA TRP A 12 -13.77 6.75 2.23
C TRP A 12 -13.75 5.62 1.19
N ALA A 13 -14.07 5.96 -0.05
CA ALA A 13 -13.87 5.09 -1.21
C ALA A 13 -12.53 5.39 -1.88
N SER A 14 -11.75 4.36 -2.19
CA SER A 14 -10.46 4.50 -2.89
C SER A 14 -10.35 3.51 -4.05
N CYS A 15 -9.79 3.97 -5.17
CA CYS A 15 -9.44 3.14 -6.31
C CYS A 15 -8.00 3.43 -6.72
N VAL A 16 -7.20 2.38 -6.84
CA VAL A 16 -5.79 2.46 -7.23
C VAL A 16 -5.61 1.72 -8.55
N SER A 17 -4.88 2.32 -9.48
CA SER A 17 -4.51 1.70 -10.75
C SER A 17 -3.02 1.90 -10.99
N HIS A 18 -2.33 0.84 -11.39
CA HIS A 18 -0.98 0.97 -11.92
C HIS A 18 -1.05 1.61 -13.32
N VAL A 19 -0.30 2.68 -13.54
CA VAL A 19 -0.20 3.37 -14.84
C VAL A 19 1.08 2.96 -15.54
N ALA A 20 1.10 3.04 -16.87
CA ALA A 20 2.25 2.61 -17.66
C ALA A 20 3.48 3.50 -17.44
N ASP A 21 3.27 4.78 -17.14
CA ASP A 21 4.30 5.80 -17.01
C ASP A 21 3.76 6.95 -16.14
N ALA A 22 4.65 7.58 -15.37
CA ALA A 22 4.33 8.71 -14.48
C ALA A 22 5.18 9.97 -14.77
N GLY A 23 5.86 10.01 -15.91
CA GLY A 23 6.70 11.12 -16.36
C GLY A 23 8.11 11.11 -15.79
N SER A 24 8.63 9.95 -15.37
CA SER A 24 10.01 9.84 -14.88
C SER A 24 11.02 10.08 -16.01
N VAL A 25 12.28 10.37 -15.67
CA VAL A 25 13.33 10.62 -16.66
C VAL A 25 13.57 9.44 -17.61
N THR A 26 13.20 8.23 -17.21
CA THR A 26 13.18 7.06 -18.07
C THR A 26 11.75 6.68 -18.46
N PRO A 27 11.50 6.30 -19.73
CA PRO A 27 10.19 5.82 -20.13
C PRO A 27 9.85 4.48 -19.45
N GLY A 28 8.62 4.37 -18.96
CA GLY A 28 8.08 3.19 -18.29
C GLY A 28 7.65 3.43 -16.84
N SER A 29 7.15 2.36 -16.22
CA SER A 29 6.62 2.39 -14.85
C SER A 29 7.69 2.15 -13.78
N ILE A 30 8.81 1.56 -14.15
CA ILE A 30 9.92 1.24 -13.25
C ILE A 30 11.18 1.94 -13.78
N GLY A 31 11.55 3.04 -13.14
CA GLY A 31 12.76 3.79 -13.45
C GLY A 31 13.95 3.30 -12.61
N PHE A 32 14.91 2.63 -13.25
CA PHE A 32 16.15 2.19 -12.58
C PHE A 32 17.26 3.26 -12.56
N LEU A 33 17.07 4.36 -13.28
CA LEU A 33 18.09 5.39 -13.44
C LEU A 33 17.80 6.67 -12.65
N ASN A 34 16.65 6.77 -11.99
CA ASN A 34 16.19 7.97 -11.31
C ASN A 34 17.14 8.28 -10.13
N PRO A 35 17.99 9.33 -10.20
CA PRO A 35 18.94 9.63 -9.12
C PRO A 35 18.31 10.14 -7.83
N ASP A 36 17.13 10.75 -7.94
CA ASP A 36 16.45 11.46 -6.86
C ASP A 36 14.97 11.72 -7.22
N CYS A 37 14.23 12.28 -6.26
CA CYS A 37 12.81 12.57 -6.40
C CYS A 37 12.48 13.59 -7.49
N TYR A 38 13.43 14.43 -7.94
CA TYR A 38 13.18 15.39 -9.03
C TYR A 38 13.10 14.72 -10.40
N SER A 39 13.61 13.48 -10.48
CA SER A 39 13.62 12.68 -11.70
C SER A 39 12.57 11.55 -11.73
N ASP A 40 11.82 11.38 -10.63
CA ASP A 40 10.98 10.20 -10.36
C ASP A 40 9.55 10.30 -10.92
N GLY A 41 9.29 11.33 -11.73
CA GLY A 41 7.99 11.59 -12.35
C GLY A 41 7.17 12.61 -11.58
N LEU A 42 5.85 12.52 -11.68
CA LEU A 42 4.91 13.48 -11.10
C LEU A 42 4.51 13.11 -9.66
N PRO A 43 5.04 13.78 -8.62
CA PRO A 43 4.60 13.57 -7.24
C PRO A 43 3.29 14.33 -6.99
N ILE A 44 2.17 13.61 -6.85
CA ILE A 44 0.88 14.21 -6.46
C ILE A 44 0.67 14.00 -4.96
N SER A 45 0.77 15.08 -4.18
CA SER A 45 0.58 15.04 -2.73
C SER A 45 -0.85 15.41 -2.34
N MET A 46 -1.72 14.41 -2.15
CA MET A 46 -3.08 14.58 -1.59
C MET A 46 -3.92 15.70 -2.22
N GLU A 47 -3.84 15.83 -3.55
CA GLU A 47 -4.57 16.87 -4.29
C GLU A 47 -6.03 16.51 -4.54
N ARG A 48 -6.91 17.52 -4.53
CA ARG A 48 -8.31 17.36 -4.95
C ARG A 48 -8.38 17.32 -6.47
N VAL A 49 -8.29 16.12 -7.02
CA VAL A 49 -8.31 15.88 -8.47
C VAL A 49 -9.61 15.26 -8.95
N GLY A 50 -10.08 15.68 -10.12
CA GLY A 50 -11.28 15.14 -10.78
C GLY A 50 -10.99 14.23 -11.97
N ASP A 51 -9.73 14.15 -12.42
CA ASP A 51 -9.40 13.57 -13.72
C ASP A 51 -8.71 12.20 -13.60
N ALA A 52 -9.53 11.17 -13.49
CA ALA A 52 -9.17 9.77 -13.71
C ALA A 52 -10.45 8.94 -13.89
N ARG A 53 -11.07 9.01 -15.09
CA ARG A 53 -12.42 8.49 -15.34
C ARG A 53 -12.68 7.07 -14.80
N GLY A 54 -11.74 6.14 -14.98
CA GLY A 54 -11.86 4.77 -14.46
C GLY A 54 -11.87 4.68 -12.93
N ARG A 55 -10.92 5.35 -12.26
CA ARG A 55 -10.84 5.37 -10.79
C ARG A 55 -12.04 6.10 -10.17
N LEU A 56 -12.48 7.19 -10.80
CA LEU A 56 -13.66 7.93 -10.36
C LEU A 56 -14.94 7.10 -10.50
N ALA A 57 -15.12 6.39 -11.63
CA ALA A 57 -16.27 5.51 -11.84
C ALA A 57 -16.35 4.39 -10.78
N GLY A 58 -15.21 3.80 -10.41
CA GLY A 58 -15.14 2.83 -9.32
C GLY A 58 -15.56 3.43 -7.97
N CYS A 59 -15.04 4.61 -7.63
CA CYS A 59 -15.43 5.33 -6.42
C CYS A 59 -16.93 5.67 -6.38
N LEU A 60 -17.49 6.16 -7.48
CA LEU A 60 -18.92 6.50 -7.60
C LEU A 60 -19.80 5.26 -7.46
N THR A 61 -19.41 4.14 -8.07
CA THR A 61 -20.10 2.86 -7.91
C THR A 61 -20.11 2.41 -6.45
N MET A 62 -18.96 2.48 -5.76
CA MET A 62 -18.87 2.14 -4.34
C MET A 62 -19.76 3.03 -3.47
N ARG A 63 -19.83 4.34 -3.76
CA ARG A 63 -20.73 5.26 -3.05
C ARG A 63 -22.19 4.83 -3.20
N GLN A 64 -22.64 4.59 -4.44
CA GLN A 64 -24.02 4.18 -4.71
C GLN A 64 -24.36 2.86 -3.99
N ARG A 65 -23.46 1.88 -4.04
CA ARG A 65 -23.67 0.60 -3.34
C ARG A 65 -23.72 0.75 -1.84
N LEU A 66 -22.89 1.62 -1.26
CA LEU A 66 -22.95 1.89 0.17
C LEU A 66 -24.28 2.53 0.57
N GLU A 67 -24.77 3.50 -0.21
CA GLU A 67 -26.09 4.13 0.02
C GLU A 67 -27.23 3.11 -0.04
N GLU A 68 -27.23 2.20 -1.03
CA GLU A 68 -28.21 1.11 -1.15
C GLU A 68 -28.17 0.16 0.05
N VAL A 69 -26.97 -0.19 0.52
CA VAL A 69 -26.76 -1.07 1.67
C VAL A 69 -27.20 -0.41 2.97
N ILE A 70 -26.90 0.88 3.17
CA ILE A 70 -27.38 1.66 4.31
C ILE A 70 -28.90 1.76 4.27
N GLY A 71 -29.50 1.99 3.11
CA GLY A 71 -30.96 2.02 2.96
C GLY A 71 -31.64 0.69 3.34
N LYS A 72 -30.96 -0.43 3.12
CA LYS A 72 -31.48 -1.77 3.43
C LYS A 72 -31.30 -2.18 4.89
N TYR A 73 -30.16 -1.86 5.51
CA TYR A 73 -29.78 -2.41 6.82
C TYR A 73 -29.62 -1.35 7.92
N GLY A 74 -29.65 -0.06 7.59
CA GLY A 74 -29.40 1.04 8.52
C GLY A 74 -27.92 1.35 8.70
N LEU A 75 -27.61 2.62 9.00
CA LEU A 75 -26.23 3.09 9.15
C LEU A 75 -25.52 2.45 10.34
N ASP A 76 -26.18 2.39 11.50
CA ASP A 76 -25.57 1.88 12.74
C ASP A 76 -25.10 0.43 12.58
N PHE A 77 -25.93 -0.40 11.95
CA PHE A 77 -25.56 -1.78 11.63
C PHE A 77 -24.30 -1.85 10.74
N ILE A 78 -24.21 -1.00 9.72
CA ILE A 78 -23.05 -1.00 8.80
C ILE A 78 -21.78 -0.52 9.49
N LEU A 79 -21.88 0.49 10.35
CA LEU A 79 -20.73 0.99 11.11
C LEU A 79 -20.23 -0.06 12.11
N ASP A 80 -21.13 -0.76 12.80
CA ASP A 80 -20.75 -1.81 13.74
C ASP A 80 -20.23 -3.06 13.04
N ALA A 81 -20.86 -3.47 11.93
CA ALA A 81 -20.35 -4.54 11.08
C ALA A 81 -18.96 -4.23 10.53
N GLY A 82 -18.68 -2.96 10.18
CA GLY A 82 -17.35 -2.52 9.75
C GLY A 82 -16.28 -2.70 10.82
N LYS A 83 -16.58 -2.34 12.07
CA LYS A 83 -15.67 -2.56 13.21
C LYS A 83 -15.46 -4.05 13.48
N GLU A 84 -16.55 -4.83 13.48
CA GLU A 84 -16.50 -6.27 13.71
C GLU A 84 -15.70 -6.98 12.62
N TYR A 85 -15.81 -6.56 11.36
CA TYR A 85 -15.03 -7.11 10.25
C TYR A 85 -13.52 -6.91 10.42
N ILE A 86 -13.11 -5.75 10.94
CA ILE A 86 -11.70 -5.47 11.26
C ILE A 86 -11.23 -6.39 12.39
N GLU A 87 -12.03 -6.55 13.45
CA GLU A 87 -11.70 -7.40 14.58
C GLU A 87 -11.71 -8.91 14.22
N ASP A 88 -12.63 -9.35 13.35
CA ASP A 88 -12.62 -10.69 12.77
C ASP A 88 -11.34 -10.95 11.97
N SER A 89 -10.93 -10.01 11.11
CA SER A 89 -9.68 -10.12 10.36
C SER A 89 -8.46 -10.20 11.26
N ARG A 90 -8.44 -9.44 12.37
CA ARG A 90 -7.37 -9.51 13.38
C ARG A 90 -7.32 -10.88 14.06
N ARG A 91 -8.48 -11.40 14.50
CA ARG A 91 -8.58 -12.74 15.11
C ARG A 91 -8.18 -13.84 14.13
N TYR A 92 -8.57 -13.72 12.86
CA TYR A 92 -8.17 -14.62 11.79
C TYR A 92 -6.65 -14.63 11.60
N ALA A 93 -6.02 -13.46 11.53
CA ALA A 93 -4.56 -13.35 11.41
C ALA A 93 -3.83 -13.99 12.61
N VAL A 94 -4.29 -13.74 13.83
CA VAL A 94 -3.76 -14.38 15.05
C VAL A 94 -3.91 -15.90 14.98
N GLY A 95 -5.07 -16.41 14.55
CA GLY A 95 -5.31 -17.85 14.38
C GLY A 95 -4.36 -18.48 13.35
N ARG A 96 -4.09 -17.78 12.24
CA ARG A 96 -3.12 -18.21 11.22
C ARG A 96 -1.70 -18.29 11.77
N VAL A 97 -1.26 -17.28 12.53
CA VAL A 97 0.06 -17.30 13.17
C VAL A 97 0.15 -18.51 14.12
N LYS A 98 -0.84 -18.72 14.99
CA LYS A 98 -0.84 -19.86 15.93
C LYS A 98 -0.80 -21.23 15.25
N THR A 99 -1.46 -21.39 14.11
CA THR A 99 -1.63 -22.70 13.45
C THR A 99 -0.55 -23.01 12.43
N GLN A 100 0.21 -22.01 11.96
CA GLN A 100 1.12 -22.16 10.82
C GLN A 100 2.52 -21.64 11.06
N THR A 101 2.80 -21.15 12.26
CA THR A 101 4.13 -20.69 12.64
C THR A 101 4.54 -21.34 13.95
N VAL A 102 5.83 -21.23 14.27
CA VAL A 102 6.39 -21.68 15.54
C VAL A 102 6.89 -20.43 16.27
N PRO A 103 6.47 -20.19 17.53
CA PRO A 103 7.01 -19.11 18.32
C PRO A 103 8.54 -19.18 18.40
N GLY A 104 9.18 -18.03 18.23
CA GLY A 104 10.63 -17.96 18.16
C GLY A 104 11.11 -16.78 17.34
N ARG A 105 12.44 -16.73 17.17
CA ARG A 105 13.13 -15.66 16.48
C ARG A 105 13.68 -16.16 15.15
N ILE A 106 13.32 -15.47 14.08
CA ILE A 106 13.74 -15.76 12.71
C ILE A 106 14.62 -14.59 12.26
N ARG A 107 15.79 -14.92 11.73
CA ARG A 107 16.70 -13.95 11.14
C ARG A 107 16.93 -14.31 9.69
N LYS A 108 16.82 -13.31 8.82
CA LYS A 108 17.09 -13.44 7.39
C LYS A 108 17.82 -12.20 6.91
N SER A 109 18.74 -12.38 5.98
CA SER A 109 19.31 -11.28 5.20
C SER A 109 18.96 -11.50 3.75
N GLN A 110 18.52 -10.46 3.05
CA GLN A 110 18.37 -10.50 1.60
C GLN A 110 19.29 -9.46 0.98
N PHE A 111 20.05 -9.88 -0.04
CA PHE A 111 20.93 -9.01 -0.79
C PHE A 111 20.31 -8.70 -2.14
N LYS A 112 20.46 -7.45 -2.57
CA LYS A 112 20.16 -7.04 -3.94
C LYS A 112 21.33 -6.23 -4.50
N ASP A 113 21.79 -6.65 -5.66
CA ASP A 113 22.82 -5.94 -6.41
C ASP A 113 22.21 -4.79 -7.23
N LEU A 114 22.97 -3.68 -7.28
CA LEU A 114 22.82 -2.56 -8.19
C LEU A 114 24.15 -2.41 -8.94
N ALA A 115 24.32 -3.25 -9.97
CA ALA A 115 25.50 -3.22 -10.82
C ALA A 115 25.41 -2.04 -11.80
N MET A 116 25.80 -0.83 -11.39
CA MET A 116 25.68 0.39 -12.19
C MET A 116 27.00 0.87 -12.80
N LYS A 117 28.14 0.31 -12.38
CA LYS A 117 29.45 0.74 -12.87
C LYS A 117 29.59 0.52 -14.37
N GLY A 118 30.06 1.55 -15.08
CA GLY A 118 30.23 1.57 -16.53
C GLY A 118 28.91 1.57 -17.32
N LYS A 119 27.75 1.63 -16.66
CA LYS A 119 26.45 1.76 -17.34
C LYS A 119 26.16 3.23 -17.64
N ARG A 120 25.18 3.45 -18.53
CA ARG A 120 24.64 4.78 -18.78
C ARG A 120 23.90 5.27 -17.53
N VAL A 121 24.47 6.25 -16.85
CA VAL A 121 23.90 6.91 -15.66
C VAL A 121 23.56 8.37 -15.93
N LEU A 122 22.73 8.97 -15.07
CA LEU A 122 22.35 10.38 -15.19
C LEU A 122 23.30 11.31 -14.42
N LEU A 123 23.70 10.90 -13.21
CA LEU A 123 24.66 11.61 -12.38
C LEU A 123 25.91 10.76 -12.19
N ALA A 124 27.09 11.39 -12.20
CA ALA A 124 28.37 10.70 -12.03
C ALA A 124 28.44 9.86 -10.74
N LYS A 125 27.78 10.28 -9.66
CA LYS A 125 27.72 9.54 -8.38
C LYS A 125 27.00 8.18 -8.47
N GLN A 126 26.23 7.93 -9.53
CA GLN A 126 25.53 6.66 -9.74
C GLN A 126 26.43 5.62 -10.44
N ASP A 127 27.59 6.01 -10.96
CA ASP A 127 28.54 5.12 -11.64
C ASP A 127 29.35 4.28 -10.64
N ILE A 128 28.64 3.46 -9.87
CA ILE A 128 29.20 2.62 -8.81
C ILE A 128 28.36 1.36 -8.65
N ASP A 129 29.03 0.23 -8.41
CA ASP A 129 28.33 -0.99 -8.03
C ASP A 129 27.99 -0.94 -6.54
N CYS A 130 26.71 -1.13 -6.22
CA CYS A 130 26.23 -1.19 -4.84
C CYS A 130 25.63 -2.56 -4.56
N ALA A 131 25.84 -3.06 -3.34
CA ALA A 131 25.13 -4.20 -2.81
C ALA A 131 24.26 -3.74 -1.64
N PHE A 132 22.95 -3.83 -1.80
CA PHE A 132 22.00 -3.53 -0.75
C PHE A 132 21.79 -4.78 0.10
N ASN A 133 21.91 -4.63 1.43
CA ASN A 133 21.56 -5.67 2.38
C ASN A 133 20.31 -5.23 3.17
N LEU A 134 19.29 -6.09 3.16
CA LEU A 134 18.12 -6.01 4.04
C LEU A 134 18.25 -7.10 5.10
N PRO A 135 18.92 -6.85 6.22
CA PRO A 135 18.77 -7.70 7.39
C PRO A 135 17.33 -7.57 7.90
N MET A 136 16.77 -8.67 8.35
CA MET A 136 15.43 -8.73 8.90
C MET A 136 15.45 -9.68 10.09
N GLU A 137 14.96 -9.18 11.23
CA GLU A 137 14.66 -9.98 12.40
C GLU A 137 13.16 -9.98 12.63
N LEU A 138 12.58 -11.17 12.71
CA LEU A 138 11.16 -11.39 12.97
C LEU A 138 11.04 -12.19 14.27
N THR A 139 10.30 -11.69 15.24
CA THR A 139 9.97 -12.41 16.47
C THR A 139 8.50 -12.76 16.47
N ILE A 140 8.20 -14.05 16.61
CA ILE A 140 6.85 -14.57 16.80
C ILE A 140 6.70 -14.92 18.28
N ASN A 141 5.86 -14.18 18.98
CA ASN A 141 5.64 -14.36 20.41
C ASN A 141 4.64 -15.50 20.69
N ALA A 142 4.63 -16.00 21.93
CA ALA A 142 3.73 -17.08 22.34
C ALA A 142 2.23 -16.72 22.25
N ASP A 143 1.91 -15.43 22.32
CA ASP A 143 0.55 -14.91 22.15
C ASP A 143 0.16 -14.71 20.67
N ALA A 144 1.06 -15.03 19.75
CA ALA A 144 0.97 -14.84 18.30
C ALA A 144 1.01 -13.38 17.81
N SER A 145 1.50 -12.45 18.64
CA SER A 145 2.00 -11.17 18.13
C SER A 145 3.30 -11.37 17.35
N VAL A 146 3.55 -10.46 16.40
CA VAL A 146 4.66 -10.55 15.45
C VAL A 146 5.40 -9.21 15.42
N ASP A 147 6.66 -9.22 15.83
CA ASP A 147 7.55 -8.06 15.80
C ASP A 147 8.52 -8.17 14.63
N LEU A 148 8.62 -7.11 13.84
CA LEU A 148 9.50 -7.05 12.66
C LEU A 148 10.50 -5.90 12.82
N SER A 149 11.78 -6.20 12.74
CA SER A 149 12.88 -5.23 12.63
C SER A 149 13.57 -5.38 11.28
N LEU A 150 13.82 -4.25 10.61
CA LEU A 150 14.56 -4.14 9.35
C LEU A 150 15.89 -3.39 9.58
#